data_AF-A0AAD5T3Z1-F1
#
_entry.id   AF-A0AAD5T3Z1-F1
#
_cell.length_a   1.000
_cell.length_b   1.000
_cell.length_c   1.000
_cell.angle_alpha   90.00
_cell.angle_beta   90.00
_cell.angle_gamma   90.00
#
_symmetry.space_group_name_H-M   'P 1'
#
loop_
_entity.id
_entity.type
_entity.pdbx_description
1 polymer ?
#
loop_
_entity_poly.entity_id
_entity_poly.type
_entity_poly.pdbx_seq_one_letter_code
_entity_poly.pdbx_strand_id
1 'polypeptide(L)'
;MGWSWSSILKHYAVRGLLLIVVQDAVNMRLGTFLFITTVLFALGVNIFLGALILCIEDTVVKRATPILSSRQIDVIRPIAYFSFAAFLTVLPSLYVPKPSAVNNYFSNWYLFAFLPKANEADWNNPGVVLSVYPFIPWLAHTVWGIAIGQVSKRMKWNTGALALVNMIAGISMICIAIPLRYWANWTSINPELVVPAIQSSFISFFNNVKYPPSVVYTLITLGANHSLLSLLLLVNPRRINESGPLIIFGSSSLFFYVTHFWVYRMFSALLLFVGLLKEDAMYSGIGFWLCYFGGLGIEYIICRKYAAFKKSTSKDSLWRLF
;
A
#
# COMPACT_ATOMS: atom_id res chain seq x y z
N MET A 1 -2.84 15.44 22.32
CA MET A 1 -3.20 16.31 21.18
C MET A 1 -4.58 16.95 21.32
N GLY A 2 -5.48 16.51 22.23
CA GLY A 2 -6.67 17.31 22.61
C GLY A 2 -7.70 17.55 21.50
N TRP A 3 -7.54 16.92 20.33
CA TRP A 3 -8.48 17.07 19.23
C TRP A 3 -9.76 16.28 19.48
N SER A 4 -10.89 16.85 19.06
CA SER A 4 -12.16 16.13 19.00
C SER A 4 -12.15 15.09 17.87
N TRP A 5 -12.98 14.05 17.97
CA TRP A 5 -13.15 13.09 16.88
C TRP A 5 -13.64 13.73 15.59
N SER A 6 -14.50 14.75 15.66
CA SER A 6 -14.93 15.52 14.49
C SER A 6 -13.73 16.16 13.77
N SER A 7 -12.80 16.75 14.52
CA SER A 7 -11.57 17.34 13.97
C SER A 7 -10.67 16.29 13.32
N ILE A 8 -10.50 15.12 13.95
CA ILE A 8 -9.70 14.01 13.42
C ILE A 8 -10.31 13.44 12.13
N LEU A 9 -11.62 13.18 12.13
CA LEU A 9 -12.33 12.66 10.96
C LEU A 9 -12.29 13.67 9.82
N LYS A 10 -12.51 14.96 10.08
CA LYS A 10 -12.36 16.02 9.08
C LYS A 10 -10.93 16.08 8.53
N HIS A 11 -9.92 15.96 9.39
CA HIS A 11 -8.51 16.00 8.99
C HIS A 11 -8.17 14.89 8.00
N TYR A 12 -8.62 13.66 8.25
CA TYR A 12 -8.38 12.52 7.37
C TYR A 12 -9.30 12.51 6.14
N ALA A 13 -10.54 13.00 6.26
CA ALA A 13 -11.44 13.16 5.13
C ALA A 13 -10.88 14.15 4.09
N VAL A 14 -10.41 15.32 4.52
CA VAL A 14 -9.81 16.32 3.61
C VAL A 14 -8.57 15.77 2.91
N ARG A 15 -7.70 15.04 3.62
CA ARG A 15 -6.52 14.42 3.03
C ARG A 15 -6.87 13.29 2.07
N GLY A 16 -7.86 12.47 2.42
CA GLY A 16 -8.37 11.42 1.54
C GLY A 16 -8.93 12.00 0.24
N LEU A 17 -9.76 13.04 0.34
CA LEU A 17 -10.29 13.77 -0.82
C LEU A 17 -9.18 14.39 -1.68
N LEU A 18 -8.15 14.97 -1.05
CA LEU A 18 -7.01 15.52 -1.78
C LEU A 18 -6.28 14.46 -2.61
N LEU A 19 -6.11 13.24 -2.09
CA LEU A 19 -5.50 12.14 -2.86
C LEU A 19 -6.35 11.74 -4.07
N ILE A 20 -7.67 11.77 -3.93
CA ILE A 20 -8.61 11.48 -5.02
C ILE A 20 -8.52 12.59 -6.09
N VAL A 21 -8.49 13.86 -5.68
CA VAL A 21 -8.33 14.99 -6.61
C VAL A 21 -6.98 14.94 -7.33
N VAL A 22 -5.88 14.68 -6.62
CA VAL A 22 -4.54 14.56 -7.23
C VAL A 22 -4.48 13.38 -8.18
N GLN A 23 -5.10 12.25 -7.83
CA GLN A 23 -5.23 11.13 -8.75
C GLN A 23 -5.89 11.54 -10.05
N ASP A 24 -7.05 12.20 -9.97
CA ASP A 24 -7.80 12.58 -11.17
C ASP A 24 -6.95 13.54 -12.01
N ALA A 25 -6.31 14.52 -11.39
CA ALA A 25 -5.38 15.44 -12.07
C ALA A 25 -4.21 14.73 -12.76
N VAL A 26 -3.61 13.72 -12.13
CA VAL A 26 -2.51 12.93 -12.74
C VAL A 26 -3.02 12.08 -13.91
N ASN A 27 -4.27 11.59 -13.84
CA ASN A 27 -4.87 10.75 -14.86
C ASN A 27 -5.61 11.53 -15.98
N MET A 28 -5.75 12.86 -15.86
CA MET A 28 -6.40 13.74 -16.85
C MET A 28 -5.79 13.69 -18.27
N ARG A 29 -4.71 12.95 -18.48
CA ARG A 29 -4.09 12.72 -19.80
C ARG A 29 -4.78 11.68 -20.70
N LEU A 30 -5.98 11.21 -20.37
CA LEU A 30 -6.67 10.18 -21.16
C LEU A 30 -8.12 10.54 -21.55
N GLY A 31 -8.46 11.82 -21.74
CA GLY A 31 -9.56 12.32 -22.61
C GLY A 31 -11.01 11.75 -22.54
N THR A 32 -11.31 10.68 -21.81
CA THR A 32 -12.54 9.89 -21.98
C THR A 32 -13.04 9.23 -20.69
N PHE A 33 -12.37 9.38 -19.55
CA PHE A 33 -12.77 8.69 -18.31
C PHE A 33 -13.32 9.63 -17.23
N LEU A 34 -14.44 9.24 -16.62
CA LEU A 34 -15.08 9.99 -15.55
C LEU A 34 -14.59 9.56 -14.14
N PHE A 35 -14.04 8.35 -13.96
CA PHE A 35 -13.45 7.91 -12.67
C PHE A 35 -12.64 6.60 -12.78
N ILE A 36 -11.35 6.61 -12.38
CA ILE A 36 -10.50 5.40 -12.26
C ILE A 36 -10.11 5.22 -10.80
N THR A 37 -10.30 4.04 -10.19
CA THR A 37 -9.75 3.79 -8.84
C THR A 37 -8.28 3.35 -8.94
N THR A 38 -7.36 4.18 -8.46
CA THR A 38 -5.92 3.85 -8.38
C THR A 38 -5.47 3.69 -6.92
N VAL A 39 -4.16 3.50 -6.71
CA VAL A 39 -3.55 3.46 -5.38
C VAL A 39 -3.95 4.68 -4.54
N LEU A 40 -3.95 5.88 -5.14
CA LEU A 40 -4.24 7.12 -4.42
C LEU A 40 -5.69 7.17 -3.91
N PHE A 41 -6.64 6.73 -4.74
CA PHE A 41 -8.03 6.58 -4.32
C PHE A 41 -8.16 5.58 -3.17
N ALA A 42 -7.62 4.37 -3.32
CA ALA A 42 -7.70 3.34 -2.30
C ALA A 42 -7.04 3.80 -0.98
N LEU A 43 -5.89 4.47 -1.05
CA LEU A 43 -5.20 5.05 0.10
C LEU A 43 -6.05 6.15 0.76
N GLY A 44 -6.62 7.05 -0.02
CA GLY A 44 -7.46 8.15 0.48
C GLY A 44 -8.69 7.65 1.23
N VAL A 45 -9.40 6.66 0.66
CA VAL A 45 -10.55 6.03 1.32
C VAL A 45 -10.09 5.27 2.58
N ASN A 46 -9.05 4.46 2.49
CA ASN A 46 -8.63 3.60 3.60
C ASN A 46 -8.06 4.39 4.79
N ILE A 47 -7.38 5.52 4.56
CA ILE A 47 -6.95 6.41 5.65
C ILE A 47 -8.17 6.93 6.44
N PHE A 48 -9.24 7.33 5.74
CA PHE A 48 -10.47 7.78 6.37
C PHE A 48 -11.19 6.63 7.10
N LEU A 49 -11.31 5.45 6.47
CA LEU A 49 -11.89 4.27 7.12
C LEU A 49 -11.09 3.86 8.37
N GLY A 50 -9.76 3.95 8.34
CA GLY A 50 -8.91 3.73 9.50
C GLY A 50 -9.21 4.70 10.65
N ALA A 51 -9.43 5.98 10.35
CA ALA A 51 -9.83 6.97 11.34
C ALA A 51 -11.22 6.69 11.94
N LEU A 52 -12.18 6.24 11.12
CA LEU A 52 -13.50 5.81 11.59
C LEU A 52 -13.41 4.58 12.51
N ILE A 53 -12.60 3.59 12.13
CA ILE A 53 -12.34 2.41 12.96
C ILE A 53 -11.80 2.81 14.33
N LEU A 54 -10.84 3.74 14.39
CA LEU A 54 -10.30 4.26 15.66
C LEU A 54 -11.35 5.05 16.46
N CYS A 55 -12.24 5.79 15.80
CA CYS A 55 -13.33 6.52 16.44
C CYS A 55 -14.36 5.56 17.10
N ILE A 56 -14.70 4.49 16.39
CA ILE A 56 -15.58 3.43 16.91
C ILE A 56 -14.90 2.74 18.09
N GLU A 57 -13.61 2.43 17.94
CA GLU A 57 -12.80 1.78 18.97
C GLU A 57 -12.77 2.58 20.28
N ASP A 58 -12.58 3.90 20.23
CA ASP A 58 -12.63 4.76 21.44
C ASP A 58 -13.99 4.68 22.15
N THR A 59 -15.08 4.59 21.40
CA THR A 59 -16.42 4.40 21.98
C THR A 59 -16.55 3.03 22.64
N VAL A 60 -16.05 1.97 22.00
CA VAL A 60 -16.06 0.60 22.52
C VAL A 60 -15.20 0.50 23.80
N VAL A 61 -14.00 1.08 23.80
CA VAL A 61 -13.09 1.08 24.96
C VAL A 61 -13.71 1.80 26.15
N LYS A 62 -14.34 2.96 25.93
CA LYS A 62 -15.07 3.69 27.00
C LYS A 62 -16.17 2.82 27.63
N ARG A 63 -16.91 2.07 26.82
CA ARG A 63 -17.95 1.14 27.30
C ARG A 63 -17.38 -0.10 27.99
N ALA A 64 -16.18 -0.55 27.61
CA ALA A 64 -15.53 -1.71 28.19
C ALA A 64 -14.76 -1.41 29.49
N THR A 65 -14.37 -0.15 29.72
CA THR A 65 -13.55 0.28 30.87
C THR A 65 -14.16 -0.06 32.24
N PRO A 66 -15.50 -0.01 32.46
CA PRO A 66 -16.11 -0.47 33.71
C PRO A 66 -16.00 -1.99 33.95
N ILE A 67 -15.78 -2.78 32.89
CA ILE A 67 -15.84 -4.25 32.91
C ILE A 67 -14.44 -4.85 32.88
N LEU A 68 -13.52 -4.24 32.13
CA LEU A 68 -12.18 -4.75 31.88
C LEU A 68 -11.12 -3.79 32.42
N SER A 69 -10.08 -4.34 33.02
CA SER A 69 -8.90 -3.57 33.42
C SER A 69 -8.17 -3.00 32.21
N SER A 70 -7.46 -1.89 32.39
CA SER A 70 -6.65 -1.26 31.33
C SER A 70 -5.64 -2.25 30.72
N ARG A 71 -5.05 -3.13 31.54
CA ARG A 71 -4.12 -4.17 31.07
C ARG A 71 -4.80 -5.19 30.15
N GLN A 72 -6.03 -5.59 30.44
CA GLN A 72 -6.79 -6.49 29.56
C GLN A 72 -7.11 -5.81 28.23
N ILE A 73 -7.56 -4.54 28.27
CA ILE A 73 -7.85 -3.75 27.07
C ILE A 73 -6.60 -3.62 26.19
N ASP A 74 -5.44 -3.33 26.79
CA ASP A 74 -4.15 -3.21 26.07
C ASP A 74 -3.66 -4.52 25.45
N VAL A 75 -4.15 -5.69 25.91
CA VAL A 75 -3.90 -7.00 25.29
C VAL A 75 -4.92 -7.28 24.18
N ILE A 76 -6.21 -7.08 24.47
CA ILE A 76 -7.30 -7.47 23.58
C ILE A 76 -7.31 -6.62 22.31
N ARG A 77 -7.05 -5.30 22.40
CA ARG A 77 -7.10 -4.39 21.26
C ARG A 77 -6.20 -4.80 20.08
N PRO A 78 -4.87 -4.98 20.24
CA PRO A 78 -4.02 -5.40 19.13
C PRO A 78 -4.42 -6.78 18.59
N ILE A 79 -4.83 -7.72 19.45
CA ILE A 79 -5.30 -9.05 19.02
C ILE A 79 -6.54 -8.90 18.13
N ALA A 80 -7.54 -8.13 18.56
CA ALA A 80 -8.76 -7.89 17.79
C ALA A 80 -8.46 -7.26 16.42
N TYR A 81 -7.52 -6.31 16.37
CA TYR A 81 -7.09 -5.73 15.09
C TYR A 81 -6.36 -6.71 14.19
N PHE A 82 -5.45 -7.54 14.72
CA PHE A 82 -4.79 -8.58 13.93
C PHE A 82 -5.79 -9.62 13.42
N SER A 83 -6.74 -10.04 14.25
CA SER A 83 -7.81 -10.96 13.85
C SER A 83 -8.70 -10.35 12.75
N PHE A 84 -9.05 -9.07 12.87
CA PHE A 84 -9.85 -8.39 11.86
C PHE A 84 -9.08 -8.19 10.54
N ALA A 85 -7.80 -7.83 10.60
CA ALA A 85 -6.94 -7.75 9.42
C ALA A 85 -6.77 -9.12 8.73
N ALA A 86 -6.59 -10.19 9.51
CA ALA A 86 -6.51 -11.55 9.00
C ALA A 86 -7.83 -11.97 8.32
N PHE A 87 -8.97 -11.68 8.95
CA PHE A 87 -10.29 -11.92 8.36
C PHE A 87 -10.43 -11.20 7.00
N LEU A 88 -10.14 -9.90 6.94
CA LEU A 88 -10.22 -9.12 5.70
C LEU A 88 -9.26 -9.65 4.62
N THR A 89 -8.09 -10.16 5.01
CA THR A 89 -7.10 -10.73 4.08
C THR A 89 -7.59 -12.01 3.40
N VAL A 90 -8.46 -12.78 4.06
CA VAL A 90 -9.03 -14.02 3.50
C VAL A 90 -10.13 -13.75 2.48
N LEU A 91 -10.89 -12.67 2.65
CA LEU A 91 -12.09 -12.41 1.84
C LEU A 91 -11.83 -12.41 0.32
N PRO A 92 -10.78 -11.75 -0.23
CA PRO A 92 -10.52 -11.77 -1.66
C PRO A 92 -10.45 -13.18 -2.27
N SER A 93 -9.86 -14.12 -1.57
CA SER A 93 -9.80 -15.51 -2.04
C SER A 93 -11.17 -16.20 -2.13
N LEU A 94 -12.17 -15.73 -1.37
CA LEU A 94 -13.49 -16.34 -1.31
C LEU A 94 -14.44 -15.80 -2.36
N TYR A 95 -14.25 -14.55 -2.79
CA TYR A 95 -15.20 -13.87 -3.67
C TYR A 95 -14.65 -13.53 -5.06
N VAL A 96 -13.33 -13.64 -5.29
CA VAL A 96 -12.77 -13.38 -6.61
C VAL A 96 -13.14 -14.52 -7.56
N PRO A 97 -13.84 -14.22 -8.68
CA PRO A 97 -14.27 -15.25 -9.61
C PRO A 97 -13.10 -15.78 -10.45
N LYS A 98 -13.33 -16.94 -11.08
CA LYS A 98 -12.45 -17.46 -12.14
C LYS A 98 -12.58 -16.61 -13.41
N PRO A 99 -11.56 -16.54 -14.28
CA PRO A 99 -11.64 -15.82 -15.55
C PRO A 99 -12.78 -16.29 -16.46
N SER A 100 -13.22 -17.55 -16.35
CA SER A 100 -14.39 -18.05 -17.11
C SER A 100 -15.70 -17.33 -16.76
N ALA A 101 -15.77 -16.70 -15.59
CA ALA A 101 -16.90 -15.90 -15.13
C ALA A 101 -16.75 -14.41 -15.48
N VAL A 102 -15.83 -14.03 -16.38
CA VAL A 102 -15.63 -12.63 -16.81
C VAL A 102 -16.90 -12.00 -17.42
N ASN A 103 -17.75 -12.81 -18.05
CA ASN A 103 -19.01 -12.38 -18.63
C ASN A 103 -20.18 -12.37 -17.63
N ASN A 104 -19.96 -12.80 -16.38
CA ASN A 104 -21.01 -12.73 -15.37
C ASN A 104 -21.35 -11.29 -15.03
N TYR A 105 -22.63 -11.03 -14.79
CA TYR A 105 -23.08 -9.71 -14.40
C TYR A 105 -22.76 -9.45 -12.92
N PHE A 106 -21.78 -8.58 -12.67
CA PHE A 106 -21.51 -8.02 -11.35
C PHE A 106 -22.02 -6.58 -11.29
N SER A 107 -22.59 -6.18 -10.16
CA SER A 107 -23.01 -4.79 -9.99
C SER A 107 -21.79 -3.84 -10.04
N ASN A 108 -21.98 -2.63 -10.56
CA ASN A 108 -20.92 -1.62 -10.61
C ASN A 108 -20.33 -1.33 -9.23
N TRP A 109 -21.15 -1.37 -8.16
CA TRP A 109 -20.70 -1.22 -6.78
C TRP A 109 -19.77 -2.34 -6.32
N TYR A 110 -20.10 -3.59 -6.68
CA TYR A 110 -19.29 -4.73 -6.30
C TYR A 110 -17.93 -4.69 -7.00
N LEU A 111 -17.92 -4.38 -8.29
CA LEU A 111 -16.69 -4.16 -9.06
C LEU A 111 -15.90 -2.99 -8.45
N PHE A 112 -16.54 -1.86 -8.21
CA PHE A 112 -15.88 -0.69 -7.62
C PHE A 112 -15.18 -0.98 -6.28
N ALA A 113 -15.83 -1.72 -5.37
CA ALA A 113 -15.35 -1.90 -4.02
C ALA A 113 -14.45 -3.14 -3.83
N PHE A 114 -14.69 -4.22 -4.59
CA PHE A 114 -14.12 -5.55 -4.30
C PHE A 114 -13.27 -6.14 -5.43
N LEU A 115 -13.58 -5.88 -6.70
CA LEU A 115 -12.90 -6.52 -7.83
C LEU A 115 -12.21 -5.51 -8.76
N PRO A 116 -11.04 -5.82 -9.32
CA PRO A 116 -10.57 -5.03 -10.43
C PRO A 116 -11.52 -5.22 -11.62
N LYS A 117 -11.99 -4.12 -12.22
CA LYS A 117 -12.71 -4.11 -13.50
C LYS A 117 -11.91 -3.27 -14.48
N ALA A 118 -11.29 -3.95 -15.43
CA ALA A 118 -10.70 -3.34 -16.59
C ALA A 118 -10.82 -4.33 -17.76
N ASN A 119 -11.97 -4.34 -18.44
CA ASN A 119 -12.06 -4.99 -19.75
C ASN A 119 -11.39 -4.07 -20.77
N GLU A 120 -10.56 -4.59 -21.67
CA GLU A 120 -9.87 -3.79 -22.71
C GLU A 120 -10.83 -2.90 -23.51
N ALA A 121 -12.03 -3.40 -23.79
CA ALA A 121 -13.10 -2.65 -24.46
C ALA A 121 -13.62 -1.44 -23.65
N ASP A 122 -13.52 -1.47 -22.32
CA ASP A 122 -13.98 -0.42 -21.42
C ASP A 122 -12.97 0.73 -21.28
N TRP A 123 -11.71 0.55 -21.69
CA TRP A 123 -10.69 1.62 -21.69
C TRP A 123 -10.99 2.76 -22.69
N ASN A 124 -11.97 2.61 -23.59
CA ASN A 124 -12.32 3.69 -24.51
C ASN A 124 -13.78 4.13 -24.35
N ASN A 125 -14.51 3.60 -23.37
CA ASN A 125 -15.95 3.84 -23.23
C ASN A 125 -16.27 4.92 -22.17
N PRO A 126 -16.73 6.12 -22.58
CA PRO A 126 -17.10 7.17 -21.63
C PRO A 126 -18.28 6.74 -20.76
N GLY A 127 -18.11 6.81 -19.44
CA GLY A 127 -19.14 6.46 -18.45
C GLY A 127 -18.91 5.15 -17.69
N VAL A 128 -17.84 4.40 -18.00
CA VAL A 128 -17.46 3.22 -17.23
C VAL A 128 -16.54 3.59 -16.06
N VAL A 129 -16.87 3.12 -14.86
CA VAL A 129 -15.97 3.18 -13.69
C VAL A 129 -14.94 2.07 -13.82
N LEU A 130 -13.68 2.45 -14.03
CA LEU A 130 -12.56 1.50 -14.08
C LEU A 130 -12.01 1.29 -12.67
N SER A 131 -12.19 0.09 -12.13
CA SER A 131 -11.66 -0.25 -10.80
C SER A 131 -10.32 -0.95 -10.98
N VAL A 132 -9.19 -0.28 -10.74
CA VAL A 132 -7.87 -0.93 -10.81
C VAL A 132 -7.38 -1.30 -9.41
N TYR A 133 -7.79 -0.52 -8.41
CA TYR A 133 -7.47 -0.71 -6.99
C TYR A 133 -8.75 -0.70 -6.14
N PRO A 134 -9.48 -1.82 -6.04
CA PRO A 134 -10.63 -1.95 -5.15
C PRO A 134 -10.21 -1.69 -3.71
N PHE A 135 -10.83 -0.73 -3.03
CA PHE A 135 -10.34 -0.21 -1.74
C PHE A 135 -10.57 -1.18 -0.56
N ILE A 136 -11.63 -2.00 -0.60
CA ILE A 136 -11.97 -2.92 0.50
C ILE A 136 -10.88 -3.97 0.76
N PRO A 137 -10.34 -4.70 -0.25
CA PRO A 137 -9.23 -5.63 -0.03
C PRO A 137 -8.00 -5.01 0.65
N TRP A 138 -7.71 -3.74 0.36
CA TRP A 138 -6.55 -3.03 0.91
C TRP A 138 -6.77 -2.53 2.35
N LEU A 139 -8.02 -2.53 2.84
CA LEU A 139 -8.32 -2.14 4.22
C LEU A 139 -7.61 -3.05 5.24
N ALA A 140 -7.40 -4.33 4.91
CA ALA A 140 -6.65 -5.29 5.74
C ALA A 140 -5.28 -4.73 6.17
N HIS A 141 -4.55 -4.08 5.24
CA HIS A 141 -3.23 -3.52 5.49
C HIS A 141 -3.29 -2.27 6.39
N THR A 142 -4.36 -1.49 6.28
CA THR A 142 -4.59 -0.33 7.15
C THR A 142 -4.85 -0.77 8.58
N VAL A 143 -5.73 -1.76 8.75
CA VAL A 143 -6.03 -2.37 10.07
C VAL A 143 -4.78 -3.02 10.67
N TRP A 144 -3.98 -3.71 9.85
CA TRP A 144 -2.69 -4.26 10.26
C TRP A 144 -1.73 -3.18 10.78
N GLY A 145 -1.63 -2.05 10.06
CA GLY A 145 -0.84 -0.89 10.49
C GLY A 145 -1.31 -0.30 11.82
N ILE A 146 -2.63 -0.22 12.04
CA ILE A 146 -3.20 0.20 13.33
C ILE A 146 -2.77 -0.78 14.44
N ALA A 147 -2.87 -2.08 14.21
CA ALA A 147 -2.47 -3.11 15.18
C ALA A 147 -0.99 -2.97 15.59
N ILE A 148 -0.09 -2.82 14.61
CA ILE A 148 1.34 -2.59 14.86
C ILE A 148 1.59 -1.28 15.62
N GLY A 149 0.82 -0.24 15.33
CA GLY A 149 0.83 1.01 16.09
C GLY A 149 0.49 0.81 17.57
N GLN A 150 -0.51 -0.03 17.89
CA GLN A 150 -0.87 -0.37 19.28
C GLN A 150 0.22 -1.17 19.97
N VAL A 151 0.79 -2.18 19.30
CA VAL A 151 1.92 -2.97 19.82
C VAL A 151 3.12 -2.07 20.12
N SER A 152 3.42 -1.13 19.22
CA SER A 152 4.54 -0.19 19.38
C SER A 152 4.38 0.72 20.58
N LYS A 153 3.16 1.26 20.79
CA LYS A 153 2.84 2.07 21.98
C LYS A 153 2.99 1.26 23.27
N ARG A 154 2.49 0.02 23.29
CA ARG A 154 2.60 -0.88 24.44
C ARG A 154 4.04 -1.22 24.80
N MET A 155 4.90 -1.40 23.79
CA MET A 155 6.33 -1.62 23.96
C MET A 155 7.11 -0.33 24.24
N LYS A 156 6.42 0.81 24.41
CA LYS A 156 7.01 2.13 24.65
C LYS A 156 8.08 2.51 23.61
N TRP A 157 7.89 2.06 22.36
CA TRP A 157 8.85 2.29 21.28
C TRP A 157 10.26 1.73 21.55
N ASN A 158 10.38 0.71 22.40
CA ASN A 158 11.65 0.04 22.62
C ASN A 158 12.12 -0.65 21.32
N THR A 159 13.24 -0.19 20.78
CA THR A 159 13.75 -0.62 19.47
C THR A 159 14.09 -2.10 19.43
N GLY A 160 14.71 -2.66 20.49
CA GLY A 160 15.06 -4.08 20.56
C GLY A 160 13.84 -4.99 20.64
N ALA A 161 12.86 -4.64 21.47
CA ALA A 161 11.60 -5.38 21.58
C ALA A 161 10.81 -5.33 20.27
N LEU A 162 10.73 -4.15 19.65
CA LEU A 162 10.09 -3.98 18.35
C LEU A 162 10.82 -4.75 17.25
N ALA A 163 12.14 -4.72 17.22
CA ALA A 163 12.92 -5.50 16.28
C ALA A 163 12.61 -6.99 16.42
N LEU A 164 12.63 -7.52 17.65
CA LEU A 164 12.34 -8.94 17.90
C LEU A 164 10.93 -9.31 17.44
N VAL A 165 9.91 -8.54 17.82
CA VAL A 165 8.52 -8.83 17.42
C VAL A 165 8.31 -8.74 15.92
N ASN A 166 8.91 -7.75 15.26
CA ASN A 166 8.86 -7.66 13.79
C ASN A 166 9.61 -8.82 13.13
N MET A 167 10.75 -9.28 13.68
CA MET A 167 11.46 -10.43 13.14
C MET A 167 10.62 -11.72 13.26
N ILE A 168 10.05 -11.96 14.45
CA ILE A 168 9.19 -13.12 14.69
C ILE A 168 7.99 -13.08 13.74
N ALA A 169 7.28 -11.95 13.67
CA ALA A 169 6.15 -11.78 12.75
C ALA A 169 6.57 -12.02 11.29
N GLY A 170 7.69 -11.43 10.85
CA GLY A 170 8.21 -11.55 9.50
C GLY A 170 8.53 -12.99 9.11
N ILE A 171 9.34 -13.67 9.92
CA ILE A 171 9.71 -15.07 9.71
C ILE A 171 8.47 -15.97 9.79
N SER A 172 7.60 -15.80 10.80
CA SER A 172 6.39 -16.61 10.92
C SER A 172 5.47 -16.48 9.71
N MET A 173 5.26 -15.27 9.20
CA MET A 173 4.46 -15.05 7.99
C MET A 173 5.05 -15.74 6.77
N ILE A 174 6.35 -15.63 6.54
CA ILE A 174 7.02 -16.28 5.40
C ILE A 174 6.97 -17.80 5.54
N CYS A 175 7.27 -18.32 6.74
CA CYS A 175 7.21 -19.76 7.03
C CYS A 175 5.80 -20.33 6.89
N ILE A 176 4.75 -19.55 7.18
CA ILE A 176 3.36 -19.94 6.95
C ILE A 176 2.99 -19.81 5.46
N ALA A 177 3.47 -18.78 4.76
CA ALA A 177 3.13 -18.54 3.35
C ALA A 177 3.60 -19.68 2.44
N ILE A 178 4.80 -20.23 2.68
CA ILE A 178 5.40 -21.30 1.87
C ILE A 178 4.48 -22.54 1.78
N PRO A 179 4.08 -23.19 2.90
CA PRO A 179 3.20 -24.35 2.85
C PRO A 179 1.82 -24.00 2.28
N LEU A 180 1.27 -22.85 2.63
CA LEU A 180 -0.03 -22.42 2.08
C LEU A 180 0.01 -22.28 0.56
N ARG A 181 1.11 -21.75 0.02
CA ARG A 181 1.31 -21.58 -1.43
C ARG A 181 1.35 -22.91 -2.18
N TYR A 182 1.92 -23.95 -1.57
CA TYR A 182 2.02 -25.26 -2.23
C TYR A 182 0.78 -26.13 -2.08
N TRP A 183 0.09 -26.05 -0.93
CA TRP A 183 -0.91 -27.07 -0.55
C TRP A 183 -2.32 -26.53 -0.27
N ALA A 184 -2.49 -25.22 -0.09
CA ALA A 184 -3.78 -24.63 0.25
C ALA A 184 -4.30 -23.73 -0.87
N ASN A 185 -4.99 -24.33 -1.85
CA ASN A 185 -5.46 -23.62 -3.05
C ASN A 185 -6.27 -22.35 -2.73
N TRP A 186 -7.10 -22.36 -1.68
CA TRP A 186 -7.91 -21.19 -1.29
C TRP A 186 -7.08 -19.99 -0.80
N THR A 187 -5.81 -20.16 -0.46
CA THR A 187 -4.95 -19.05 0.00
C THR A 187 -4.33 -18.25 -1.16
N SER A 188 -4.45 -18.79 -2.37
CA SER A 188 -4.11 -18.14 -3.63
C SER A 188 -5.39 -17.90 -4.42
N ILE A 189 -5.43 -16.83 -5.20
CA ILE A 189 -6.55 -16.57 -6.12
C ILE A 189 -6.24 -17.30 -7.42
N ASN A 190 -7.14 -18.20 -7.84
CA ASN A 190 -7.04 -18.99 -9.07
C ASN A 190 -5.64 -19.63 -9.30
N PRO A 191 -5.07 -20.37 -8.32
CA PRO A 191 -3.71 -20.91 -8.39
C PRO A 191 -3.45 -21.84 -9.59
N GLU A 192 -4.49 -22.48 -10.11
CA GLU A 192 -4.43 -23.35 -11.28
C GLU A 192 -4.05 -22.61 -12.58
N LEU A 193 -4.17 -21.28 -12.60
CA LEU A 193 -3.84 -20.45 -13.77
C LEU A 193 -2.34 -20.11 -13.85
N VAL A 194 -1.54 -20.48 -12.84
CA VAL A 194 -0.11 -20.22 -12.83
C VAL A 194 0.57 -21.20 -13.78
N VAL A 195 1.13 -20.67 -14.88
CA VAL A 195 1.83 -21.45 -15.90
C VAL A 195 3.29 -20.96 -16.02
N PRO A 196 4.29 -21.86 -15.89
CA PRO A 196 4.17 -23.27 -15.49
C PRO A 196 3.78 -23.40 -13.99
N ALA A 197 3.33 -24.58 -13.57
CA ALA A 197 2.74 -24.83 -12.24
C ALA A 197 3.58 -24.27 -11.07
N ILE A 198 2.94 -23.93 -9.94
CA ILE A 198 3.58 -23.28 -8.78
C ILE A 198 4.88 -23.99 -8.31
N GLN A 199 4.91 -25.33 -8.39
CA GLN A 199 6.04 -26.17 -7.98
C GLN A 199 7.21 -26.18 -8.98
N SER A 200 7.00 -25.69 -10.21
CA SER A 200 7.96 -25.84 -11.31
C SER A 200 9.20 -24.96 -11.18
N SER A 201 9.08 -23.78 -10.56
CA SER A 201 10.17 -22.82 -10.48
C SER A 201 9.93 -21.78 -9.38
N PHE A 202 11.01 -21.09 -9.01
CA PHE A 202 10.94 -19.93 -8.13
C PHE A 202 10.05 -18.81 -8.72
N ILE A 203 10.12 -18.60 -10.04
CA ILE A 203 9.30 -17.60 -10.74
C ILE A 203 7.82 -17.95 -10.61
N SER A 204 7.45 -19.21 -10.84
CA SER A 204 6.07 -19.69 -10.67
C SER A 204 5.57 -19.60 -9.23
N PHE A 205 6.44 -19.89 -8.25
CA PHE A 205 6.11 -19.71 -6.84
C PHE A 205 5.74 -18.25 -6.51
N PHE A 206 6.54 -17.29 -7.00
CA PHE A 206 6.32 -15.86 -6.76
C PHE A 206 5.26 -15.21 -7.66
N ASN A 207 4.72 -15.94 -8.65
CA ASN A 207 3.60 -15.48 -9.50
C ASN A 207 2.26 -15.46 -8.74
N ASN A 208 2.13 -14.51 -7.81
CA ASN A 208 0.99 -14.34 -6.92
C ASN A 208 0.05 -13.22 -7.41
N VAL A 209 -1.24 -13.37 -7.14
CA VAL A 209 -2.23 -12.33 -7.42
C VAL A 209 -2.12 -11.21 -6.39
N LYS A 210 -1.80 -10.01 -6.90
CA LYS A 210 -1.70 -8.77 -6.12
C LYS A 210 -3.02 -7.97 -6.08
N TYR A 211 -3.86 -8.10 -7.11
CA TYR A 211 -5.08 -7.30 -7.26
C TYR A 211 -6.32 -8.19 -7.45
N PRO A 212 -7.19 -8.30 -6.44
CA PRO A 212 -6.94 -7.93 -5.04
C PRO A 212 -5.85 -8.82 -4.40
N PRO A 213 -5.22 -8.42 -3.28
CA PRO A 213 -4.13 -9.17 -2.68
C PRO A 213 -4.63 -10.52 -2.15
N SER A 214 -3.99 -11.62 -2.56
CA SER A 214 -4.24 -12.95 -1.98
C SER A 214 -3.66 -13.08 -0.57
N VAL A 215 -4.05 -14.14 0.15
CA VAL A 215 -3.50 -14.45 1.48
C VAL A 215 -1.98 -14.67 1.39
N VAL A 216 -1.53 -15.49 0.44
CA VAL A 216 -0.09 -15.75 0.25
C VAL A 216 0.67 -14.47 -0.14
N TYR A 217 0.12 -13.67 -1.06
CA TYR A 217 0.73 -12.39 -1.45
C TYR A 217 0.92 -11.50 -0.21
N THR A 218 -0.12 -11.40 0.62
CA THR A 218 -0.12 -10.59 1.84
C THR A 218 0.92 -11.09 2.86
N LEU A 219 0.97 -12.40 3.12
CA LEU A 219 1.93 -12.98 4.06
C LEU A 219 3.37 -12.80 3.60
N ILE A 220 3.67 -13.04 2.32
CA ILE A 220 5.03 -12.87 1.78
C ILE A 220 5.46 -11.40 1.87
N THR A 221 4.60 -10.48 1.42
CA THR A 221 4.95 -9.06 1.33
C THR A 221 4.99 -8.37 2.70
N LEU A 222 4.00 -8.60 3.58
CA LEU A 222 4.07 -8.12 4.96
C LEU A 222 5.19 -8.79 5.73
N GLY A 223 5.43 -10.08 5.52
CA GLY A 223 6.52 -10.82 6.16
C GLY A 223 7.89 -10.23 5.80
N ALA A 224 8.10 -9.91 4.52
CA ALA A 224 9.30 -9.22 4.05
C ALA A 224 9.42 -7.82 4.66
N ASN A 225 8.33 -7.04 4.69
CA ASN A 225 8.33 -5.70 5.30
C ASN A 225 8.67 -5.74 6.80
N HIS A 226 8.11 -6.69 7.54
CA HIS A 226 8.39 -6.91 8.96
C HIS A 226 9.85 -7.31 9.19
N SER A 227 10.36 -8.25 8.38
CA SER A 227 11.77 -8.68 8.46
C SER A 227 12.71 -7.51 8.18
N LEU A 228 12.44 -6.72 7.14
CA LEU A 228 13.24 -5.53 6.82
C LEU A 228 13.16 -4.46 7.92
N LEU A 229 11.95 -4.18 8.44
CA LEU A 229 11.78 -3.23 9.54
C LEU A 229 12.56 -3.67 10.78
N SER A 230 12.56 -4.97 11.09
CA SER A 230 13.37 -5.52 12.17
C SER A 230 14.86 -5.27 11.94
N LEU A 231 15.38 -5.59 10.76
CA LEU A 231 16.79 -5.35 10.42
C LEU A 231 17.16 -3.87 10.55
N LEU A 232 16.31 -2.97 10.09
CA LEU A 232 16.52 -1.52 10.22
C LEU A 232 16.52 -1.06 11.70
N LEU A 233 15.64 -1.63 12.53
CA LEU A 233 15.58 -1.37 13.97
C LEU A 233 16.79 -1.95 14.73
N LEU A 234 17.38 -3.07 14.25
CA LEU A 234 18.59 -3.66 14.83
C LEU A 234 19.84 -2.88 14.46
N VAL A 235 19.95 -2.46 13.20
CA VAL A 235 21.09 -1.65 12.74
C VAL A 235 21.10 -0.28 13.43
N ASN A 236 19.91 0.31 13.64
CA ASN A 236 19.65 1.60 14.30
C ASN A 236 20.88 2.51 14.41
N PRO A 237 21.28 3.18 13.30
CA PRO A 237 22.55 3.88 13.27
C PRO A 237 22.55 5.01 14.31
N ARG A 238 23.59 5.05 15.16
CA ARG A 238 23.78 6.11 16.19
C ARG A 238 23.80 7.53 15.58
N ARG A 239 24.09 7.65 14.28
CA ARG A 239 24.01 8.90 13.50
C ARG A 239 23.22 8.65 12.22
N ILE A 240 22.07 9.30 12.10
CA ILE A 240 21.25 9.25 10.88
C ILE A 240 21.79 10.32 9.92
N ASN A 241 22.17 9.92 8.70
CA ASN A 241 22.45 10.87 7.64
C ASN A 241 21.13 11.39 7.07
N GLU A 242 20.73 12.62 7.42
CA GLU A 242 19.49 13.23 6.92
C GLU A 242 19.47 13.40 5.40
N SER A 243 20.63 13.45 4.75
CA SER A 243 20.76 13.49 3.29
C SER A 243 20.85 12.10 2.65
N GLY A 244 20.81 11.03 3.46
CA GLY A 244 20.86 9.66 2.98
C GLY A 244 19.64 9.31 2.12
N PRO A 245 19.79 8.57 1.01
CA PRO A 245 18.69 8.24 0.11
C PRO A 245 17.46 7.61 0.81
N LEU A 246 17.68 6.72 1.77
CA LEU A 246 16.60 6.11 2.55
C LEU A 246 15.76 7.14 3.32
N ILE A 247 16.40 8.15 3.91
CA ILE A 247 15.70 9.22 4.63
C ILE A 247 14.99 10.16 3.66
N ILE A 248 15.64 10.53 2.56
CA ILE A 248 15.06 11.43 1.56
C ILE A 248 13.83 10.81 0.89
N PHE A 249 13.96 9.60 0.35
CA PHE A 249 12.82 8.91 -0.29
C PHE A 249 11.77 8.49 0.73
N GLY A 250 12.16 7.97 1.89
CA GLY A 250 11.22 7.55 2.94
C GLY A 250 10.41 8.72 3.50
N SER A 251 11.04 9.90 3.66
CA SER A 251 10.35 11.10 4.12
C SER A 251 9.53 11.79 3.02
N SER A 252 9.59 11.38 1.76
CA SER A 252 8.87 12.00 0.62
C SER A 252 8.24 10.95 -0.30
N SER A 253 7.83 9.82 0.27
CA SER A 253 7.44 8.63 -0.51
C SER A 253 6.22 8.86 -1.39
N LEU A 254 5.24 9.63 -0.91
CA LEU A 254 4.05 9.95 -1.70
C LEU A 254 4.34 11.02 -2.77
N PHE A 255 5.18 12.02 -2.46
CA PHE A 255 5.70 12.94 -3.48
C PHE A 255 6.42 12.18 -4.62
N PHE A 256 7.38 11.32 -4.28
CA PHE A 256 8.05 10.42 -5.25
C PHE A 256 7.04 9.61 -6.07
N TYR A 257 6.06 9.00 -5.41
CA TYR A 257 5.01 8.23 -6.08
C TYR A 257 4.24 9.06 -7.11
N VAL A 258 3.96 10.33 -6.84
CA VAL A 258 3.24 11.20 -7.80
C VAL A 258 4.16 11.69 -8.91
N THR A 259 5.42 12.04 -8.61
CA THR A 259 6.33 12.68 -9.58
C THR A 259 7.04 11.71 -10.50
N HIS A 260 7.32 10.47 -10.07
CA HIS A 260 8.21 9.57 -10.82
C HIS A 260 7.71 9.30 -12.23
N PHE A 261 6.40 9.13 -12.44
CA PHE A 261 5.86 8.93 -13.80
C PHE A 261 6.23 10.08 -14.73
N TRP A 262 6.19 11.32 -14.26
CA TRP A 262 6.52 12.50 -15.04
C TRP A 262 8.02 12.65 -15.23
N VAL A 263 8.80 12.48 -14.16
CA VAL A 263 10.26 12.58 -14.21
C VAL A 263 10.84 11.56 -15.18
N TYR A 264 10.43 10.30 -15.09
CA TYR A 264 10.95 9.25 -15.97
C TYR A 264 10.55 9.49 -17.43
N ARG A 265 9.29 9.90 -17.68
CA ARG A 265 8.82 10.21 -19.05
C ARG A 265 9.52 11.41 -19.66
N MET A 266 9.74 12.47 -18.89
CA MET A 266 10.44 13.66 -19.37
C MET A 266 11.91 13.39 -19.59
N PHE A 267 12.56 12.66 -18.68
CA PHE A 267 13.97 12.32 -18.81
C PHE A 267 14.21 11.39 -19.99
N SER A 268 13.36 10.37 -20.19
CA SER A 268 13.47 9.48 -21.34
C SER A 268 13.22 10.23 -22.66
N ALA A 269 12.21 11.10 -22.72
CA ALA A 269 11.95 11.94 -23.88
C ALA A 269 13.13 12.89 -24.21
N LEU A 270 13.77 13.44 -23.18
CA LEU A 270 14.97 14.26 -23.35
C LEU A 270 16.11 13.46 -23.98
N LEU A 271 16.41 12.26 -23.47
CA LEU A 271 17.49 11.40 -23.99
C LEU A 271 17.26 11.00 -25.44
N LEU A 272 16.02 10.72 -25.82
CA LEU A 272 15.62 10.47 -27.21
C LEU A 272 15.83 11.72 -28.07
N PHE A 273 15.37 12.88 -27.59
CA PHE A 273 15.47 14.14 -28.31
C PHE A 273 16.93 14.55 -28.60
N VAL A 274 17.84 14.34 -27.64
CA VAL A 274 19.27 14.66 -27.82
C VAL A 274 20.07 13.54 -28.52
N GLY A 275 19.42 12.46 -28.93
CA GLY A 275 20.06 11.35 -29.64
C GLY A 275 20.99 10.48 -28.77
N LEU A 276 20.92 10.61 -27.44
CA LEU A 276 21.69 9.76 -26.50
C LEU A 276 21.05 8.39 -26.28
N LEU A 277 19.79 8.22 -26.68
CA LEU A 277 19.05 6.97 -26.59
C LEU A 277 18.21 6.77 -27.85
N LYS A 278 17.99 5.52 -28.24
CA LYS A 278 17.02 5.12 -29.27
C LYS A 278 15.81 4.46 -28.61
N GLU A 279 14.65 4.51 -29.25
CA GLU A 279 13.38 4.02 -28.67
C GLU A 279 13.44 2.53 -28.29
N ASP A 280 14.08 1.70 -29.11
CA ASP A 280 14.29 0.27 -28.89
C ASP A 280 15.14 -0.04 -27.64
N ALA A 281 16.12 0.81 -27.36
CA ALA A 281 17.01 0.70 -26.20
C ALA A 281 16.38 1.25 -24.91
N MET A 282 15.26 1.99 -24.98
CA MET A 282 14.69 2.66 -23.80
C MET A 282 14.17 1.68 -22.74
N TYR A 283 13.66 0.55 -23.18
CA TYR A 283 13.04 -0.46 -22.32
C TYR A 283 13.92 -1.71 -22.13
N SER A 284 15.17 -1.68 -22.60
CA SER A 284 16.05 -2.85 -22.59
C SER A 284 17.52 -2.49 -22.34
N GLY A 285 18.29 -3.47 -21.87
CA GLY A 285 19.74 -3.35 -21.72
C GLY A 285 20.20 -2.13 -20.93
N ILE A 286 21.23 -1.44 -21.44
CA ILE A 286 21.84 -0.29 -20.77
C ILE A 286 20.93 0.95 -20.77
N GLY A 287 20.09 1.11 -21.79
CA GLY A 287 19.20 2.26 -21.92
C GLY A 287 18.14 2.30 -20.82
N PHE A 288 17.58 1.14 -20.47
CA PHE A 288 16.71 1.00 -19.30
C PHE A 288 17.41 1.46 -18.02
N TRP A 289 18.62 0.98 -17.75
CA TRP A 289 19.36 1.33 -16.53
C TRP A 289 19.76 2.80 -16.49
N LEU A 290 20.10 3.39 -17.63
CA LEU A 290 20.43 4.81 -17.75
C LEU A 290 19.22 5.69 -17.44
N CYS A 291 18.06 5.38 -18.02
CA CYS A 291 16.78 6.00 -17.66
C CYS A 291 16.45 5.78 -16.17
N TYR A 292 16.66 4.57 -15.66
CA TYR A 292 16.33 4.21 -14.29
C TYR A 292 17.14 4.99 -13.25
N PHE A 293 18.47 4.95 -13.35
CA PHE A 293 19.35 5.65 -12.42
C PHE A 293 19.34 7.17 -12.63
N GLY A 294 19.22 7.64 -13.87
CA GLY A 294 19.07 9.07 -14.15
C GLY A 294 17.78 9.63 -13.57
N GLY A 295 16.65 8.92 -13.78
CA GLY A 295 15.37 9.24 -13.16
C GLY A 295 15.45 9.25 -11.63
N LEU A 296 16.06 8.22 -11.02
CA LEU A 296 16.30 8.17 -9.57
C LEU A 296 17.15 9.33 -9.06
N GLY A 297 18.19 9.74 -9.81
CA GLY A 297 19.04 10.87 -9.45
C GLY A 297 18.28 12.19 -9.44
N ILE A 298 17.45 12.43 -10.46
CA ILE A 298 16.56 13.60 -10.52
C ILE A 298 15.55 13.56 -9.38
N GLU A 299 14.91 12.41 -9.17
CA GLU A 299 13.95 12.17 -8.09
C GLU A 299 14.56 12.44 -6.72
N TYR A 300 15.78 11.99 -6.46
CA TYR A 300 16.50 12.28 -5.22
C TYR A 300 16.64 13.79 -4.99
N ILE A 301 17.00 14.55 -6.02
CA ILE A 301 17.18 16.02 -5.91
C ILE A 301 15.85 16.69 -5.58
N ILE A 302 14.77 16.36 -6.30
CA ILE A 302 13.46 16.98 -6.08
C ILE A 302 12.83 16.54 -4.76
N CYS A 303 12.95 15.26 -4.39
CA CYS A 303 12.51 14.74 -3.09
C CYS A 303 13.27 15.41 -1.94
N ARG A 304 14.57 15.66 -2.09
CA ARG A 304 15.35 16.36 -1.06
C ARG A 304 14.87 17.80 -0.87
N LYS A 305 14.64 18.53 -1.97
CA LYS A 305 14.09 19.90 -1.92
C LYS A 305 12.70 19.91 -1.29
N TYR A 306 11.87 18.96 -1.69
CA TYR A 306 10.52 18.81 -1.16
C TYR A 306 10.52 18.44 0.33
N ALA A 307 11.40 17.55 0.78
CA ALA A 307 11.55 17.22 2.20
C ALA A 307 11.93 18.45 3.04
N ALA A 308 12.84 19.29 2.54
CA ALA A 308 13.22 20.55 3.19
C ALA A 308 12.04 21.53 3.25
N PHE A 309 11.31 21.69 2.15
CA PHE A 309 10.08 22.50 2.10
C PHE A 309 9.04 21.97 3.10
N LYS A 310 8.74 20.68 3.08
CA LYS A 310 7.78 20.04 3.99
C LYS A 310 8.11 20.30 5.46
N LYS A 311 9.39 20.22 5.85
CA LYS A 311 9.86 20.52 7.21
C LYS A 311 9.51 21.96 7.63
N SER A 312 9.54 22.93 6.70
CA SER A 312 9.22 24.34 6.97
C SER A 312 7.72 24.64 7.13
N THR A 313 6.83 23.70 6.76
CA THR A 313 5.37 23.91 6.85
C THR A 313 4.79 23.54 8.21
N SER A 314 3.63 24.11 8.58
CA SER A 314 2.92 23.75 9.82
C SER A 314 2.53 22.26 9.85
N LYS A 315 2.34 21.70 11.05
CA LYS A 315 1.96 20.27 11.23
C LYS A 315 0.64 19.91 10.55
N ASP A 316 -0.27 20.89 10.45
CA ASP A 316 -1.59 20.70 9.86
C ASP A 316 -1.65 20.95 8.34
N SER A 317 -0.54 21.42 7.76
CA SER A 317 -0.40 21.66 6.32
C SER A 317 -0.73 20.41 5.50
N LEU A 318 -1.41 20.60 4.36
CA LEU A 318 -1.69 19.55 3.39
C LEU A 318 -0.39 19.08 2.70
N TRP A 319 0.63 19.93 2.62
CA TRP A 319 1.96 19.55 2.18
C TRP A 319 2.65 18.55 3.09
N ARG A 320 2.11 18.23 4.28
CA ARG A 320 2.63 17.12 5.08
C ARG A 320 2.07 15.76 4.69
N LEU A 321 1.12 15.72 3.75
CA LEU A 321 0.59 14.48 3.18
C LEU A 321 1.57 13.84 2.20
N PHE A 322 2.15 14.64 1.29
CA PHE A 322 3.07 14.18 0.24
C PHE A 322 4.50 14.03 0.77
#